data_AF-A0A4Y4XNS2-F1
#
_entry.id   AF-A0A4Y4XNS2-F1
#
_cell.length_a   1.000
_cell.length_b   1.000
_cell.length_c   1.000
_cell.angle_alpha   90.00
_cell.angle_beta   90.00
_cell.angle_gamma   90.00
#
_symmetry.space_group_name_H-M   'P 1'
#
loop_
_entity.id
_entity.type
_entity.pdbx_description
1 polymer ?
#
loop_
_entity_poly.entity_id
_entity_poly.type
_entity_poly.pdbx_seq_one_letter_code
_entity_poly.pdbx_strand_id
1 'polypeptide(L)'
;MSAGYQIGEAVQMVKNTGELKNLNEKYEQLSQYLNQVASLKQSIQNANNIELVNSSLNDLKSFTNNNYNSTTQSPIFNAVQAVITSVLGFWSLYAGNYLTFFVGSRNQASSVQGNPPFKTIIENCSGLENCAMDQTTYDKMKTLAENLQAAQQNATTKGNNLCALSGCAATDSTSNSPSSTVSNALNLAQQLMDLIANTRTAMMWKNIVINGVSNASGAITSTNYPTQYAVFNNIKAMIPILQQAVTLSQS
;
A
#
# COMPACT_ATOMS: atom_id res chain seq x y z
N MET A 1 -10.44 -71.41 31.38
CA MET A 1 -11.39 -70.33 31.07
C MET A 1 -11.01 -69.75 29.71
N SER A 2 -11.99 -69.63 28.83
CA SER A 2 -11.82 -69.65 27.37
C SER A 2 -11.37 -68.31 26.78
N ALA A 3 -10.28 -68.35 26.00
CA ALA A 3 -9.86 -67.23 25.14
C ALA A 3 -10.99 -66.76 24.20
N GLY A 4 -11.93 -67.64 23.83
CA GLY A 4 -13.10 -67.28 23.03
C GLY A 4 -14.12 -66.38 23.73
N TYR A 5 -14.20 -66.43 25.06
CA TYR A 5 -15.06 -65.53 25.84
C TYR A 5 -14.46 -64.11 25.91
N GLN A 6 -13.15 -64.01 26.12
CA GLN A 6 -12.42 -62.72 26.09
C GLN A 6 -12.45 -62.05 24.69
N ILE A 7 -12.37 -62.84 23.62
CA ILE A 7 -12.48 -62.33 22.24
C ILE A 7 -13.93 -61.88 21.95
N GLY A 8 -14.95 -62.59 22.44
CA GLY A 8 -16.36 -62.20 22.29
C GLY A 8 -16.71 -60.87 22.96
N GLU A 9 -16.25 -60.65 24.20
CA GLU A 9 -16.46 -59.39 24.91
C GLU A 9 -15.68 -58.22 24.27
N ALA A 10 -14.45 -58.45 23.80
CA ALA A 10 -13.65 -57.43 23.12
C ALA A 10 -14.25 -57.01 21.76
N VAL A 11 -14.72 -57.95 20.95
CA VAL A 11 -15.40 -57.65 19.67
C VAL A 11 -16.72 -56.92 19.89
N GLN A 12 -17.46 -57.25 20.96
CA GLN A 12 -18.69 -56.54 21.32
C GLN A 12 -18.40 -55.12 21.82
N MET A 13 -17.35 -54.92 22.63
CA MET A 13 -16.91 -53.59 23.04
C MET A 13 -16.52 -52.73 21.83
N VAL A 14 -15.76 -53.28 20.87
CA VAL A 14 -15.36 -52.54 19.66
C VAL A 14 -16.57 -52.15 18.81
N LYS A 15 -17.53 -53.06 18.61
CA LYS A 15 -18.79 -52.73 17.92
C LYS A 15 -19.57 -51.64 18.62
N ASN A 16 -19.74 -51.74 19.94
CA ASN A 16 -20.43 -50.73 20.74
C ASN A 16 -19.72 -49.36 20.68
N THR A 17 -18.38 -49.32 20.67
CA THR A 17 -17.62 -48.06 20.49
C THR A 17 -17.74 -47.47 19.08
N GLY A 18 -17.82 -48.30 18.04
CA GLY A 18 -18.06 -47.85 16.67
C GLY A 18 -19.46 -47.29 16.47
N GLU A 19 -20.47 -47.91 17.08
CA GLU A 19 -21.85 -47.42 17.08
C GLU A 19 -21.99 -46.10 17.87
N LEU A 20 -21.35 -45.99 19.03
CA LEU A 20 -21.29 -44.74 19.80
C LEU A 20 -20.58 -43.61 19.04
N LYS A 21 -19.48 -43.91 18.35
CA LYS A 21 -18.78 -42.94 17.50
C LYS A 21 -19.67 -42.44 16.35
N ASN A 22 -20.33 -43.36 15.65
CA ASN A 22 -21.28 -43.03 14.57
C ASN A 22 -22.47 -42.22 15.10
N LEU A 23 -22.98 -42.54 16.30
CA LEU A 23 -24.03 -41.76 16.94
C LEU A 23 -23.55 -40.34 17.27
N ASN A 24 -22.34 -40.19 17.81
CA ASN A 24 -21.76 -38.87 18.10
C ASN A 24 -21.55 -38.05 16.83
N GLU A 25 -21.02 -38.65 15.77
CA GLU A 25 -20.87 -38.01 14.45
C GLU A 25 -22.23 -37.54 13.90
N LYS A 26 -23.29 -38.35 14.05
CA LYS A 26 -24.66 -37.95 13.67
C LYS A 26 -25.21 -36.80 14.51
N TYR A 27 -24.91 -36.75 15.81
CA TYR A 27 -25.31 -35.64 16.67
C TYR A 27 -24.55 -34.35 16.34
N GLU A 28 -23.25 -34.44 16.06
CA GLU A 28 -22.46 -33.29 15.59
C GLU A 28 -22.99 -32.77 14.25
N GLN A 29 -23.26 -33.67 13.31
CA GLN A 29 -23.84 -33.31 12.01
C GLN A 29 -25.24 -32.69 12.17
N LEU A 30 -26.09 -33.24 13.03
CA LEU A 30 -27.39 -32.66 13.34
C LEU A 30 -27.26 -31.27 13.97
N SER A 31 -26.34 -31.08 14.90
CA SER A 31 -26.06 -29.78 15.52
C SER A 31 -25.63 -28.74 14.47
N GLN A 32 -24.76 -29.13 13.53
CA GLN A 32 -24.36 -28.26 12.41
C GLN A 32 -25.55 -27.89 11.52
N TYR A 33 -26.43 -28.85 11.17
CA TYR A 33 -27.62 -28.55 10.37
C TYR A 33 -28.61 -27.64 11.11
N LEU A 34 -28.81 -27.84 12.41
CA LEU A 34 -29.68 -26.98 13.20
C LEU A 34 -29.12 -25.54 13.27
N ASN A 35 -27.80 -25.37 13.39
CA ASN A 35 -27.16 -24.05 13.32
C ASN A 35 -27.32 -23.39 11.94
N GLN A 36 -27.21 -24.16 10.85
CA GLN A 36 -27.46 -23.64 9.49
C GLN A 36 -28.92 -23.21 9.31
N VAL A 37 -29.89 -24.02 9.78
CA VAL A 37 -31.32 -23.67 9.73
C VAL A 37 -31.59 -22.40 10.55
N ALA A 38 -30.97 -22.24 11.72
CA ALA A 38 -31.10 -21.05 12.54
C ALA A 38 -30.53 -19.79 11.83
N SER A 39 -29.34 -19.90 11.23
CA SER A 39 -28.74 -18.81 10.45
C SER A 39 -29.61 -18.43 9.25
N LEU A 40 -30.10 -19.41 8.50
CA LEU A 40 -30.99 -19.18 7.36
C LEU A 40 -32.30 -18.51 7.78
N LYS A 41 -32.91 -18.97 8.87
CA LYS A 41 -34.11 -18.33 9.43
C LYS A 41 -33.85 -16.87 9.78
N GLN A 42 -32.69 -16.56 10.38
CA GLN A 42 -32.31 -15.17 10.68
C GLN A 42 -32.09 -14.35 9.40
N SER A 43 -31.43 -14.89 8.38
CA SER A 43 -31.25 -14.20 7.10
C SER A 43 -32.59 -13.87 6.43
N ILE A 44 -33.55 -14.80 6.46
CA ILE A 44 -34.91 -14.58 5.94
C ILE A 44 -35.63 -13.50 6.77
N GLN A 45 -35.50 -13.52 8.09
CA GLN A 45 -36.07 -12.48 8.96
C GLN A 45 -35.45 -11.10 8.67
N ASN A 46 -34.14 -11.02 8.51
CA ASN A 46 -33.43 -9.77 8.19
C ASN A 46 -33.85 -9.23 6.82
N ALA A 47 -33.94 -10.08 5.81
CA ALA A 47 -34.32 -9.70 4.45
C ALA A 47 -35.76 -9.18 4.36
N ASN A 48 -36.67 -9.73 5.19
CA ASN A 48 -38.06 -9.29 5.25
C ASN A 48 -38.29 -8.12 6.24
N ASN A 49 -37.27 -7.72 7.00
CA ASN A 49 -37.34 -6.56 7.90
C ASN A 49 -36.99 -5.28 7.11
N ILE A 50 -38.03 -4.57 6.67
CA ILE A 50 -37.87 -3.36 5.85
C ILE A 50 -37.13 -2.22 6.58
N GLU A 51 -37.28 -2.10 7.90
CA GLU A 51 -36.59 -1.09 8.69
C GLU A 51 -35.09 -1.37 8.73
N LEU A 52 -34.71 -2.63 8.97
CA LEU A 52 -33.31 -3.07 8.94
C LEU A 52 -32.69 -2.84 7.55
N VAL A 53 -33.38 -3.24 6.49
CA VAL A 53 -32.93 -3.05 5.10
C VAL A 53 -32.72 -1.56 4.80
N ASN A 54 -33.66 -0.70 5.15
CA ASN A 54 -33.55 0.74 4.93
C ASN A 54 -32.43 1.38 5.76
N SER A 55 -32.27 0.95 7.02
CA SER A 55 -31.17 1.41 7.88
C SER A 55 -29.81 1.06 7.27
N SER A 56 -29.62 -0.20 6.87
CA SER A 56 -28.37 -0.64 6.23
C SER A 56 -28.12 0.07 4.90
N LEU A 57 -29.17 0.34 4.11
CA LEU A 57 -29.04 1.12 2.87
C LEU A 57 -28.61 2.57 3.15
N ASN A 58 -29.14 3.19 4.21
CA ASN A 58 -28.74 4.54 4.60
C ASN A 58 -27.29 4.59 5.06
N ASP A 59 -26.83 3.59 5.81
CA ASP A 59 -25.42 3.46 6.21
C ASP A 59 -24.50 3.35 4.98
N LEU A 60 -24.87 2.51 4.01
CA LEU A 60 -24.14 2.37 2.74
C LEU A 60 -24.09 3.69 1.96
N LYS A 61 -25.22 4.39 1.82
CA LYS A 61 -25.27 5.69 1.14
C LYS A 61 -24.43 6.75 1.85
N SER A 62 -24.47 6.79 3.18
CA SER A 62 -23.67 7.69 4.00
C SER A 62 -22.17 7.45 3.80
N PHE A 63 -21.76 6.18 3.86
CA PHE A 63 -20.38 5.78 3.57
C PHE A 63 -19.95 6.22 2.16
N THR A 64 -20.73 5.88 1.13
CA THR A 64 -20.41 6.24 -0.26
C THR A 64 -20.32 7.75 -0.45
N ASN A 65 -21.27 8.52 0.11
CA ASN A 65 -21.25 9.97 0.03
C ASN A 65 -19.99 10.57 0.68
N ASN A 66 -19.63 10.12 1.87
CA ASN A 66 -18.44 10.60 2.57
C ASN A 66 -17.16 10.18 1.84
N ASN A 67 -17.08 8.94 1.38
CA ASN A 67 -15.93 8.43 0.64
C ASN A 67 -15.71 9.16 -0.69
N TYR A 68 -16.79 9.50 -1.40
CA TYR A 68 -16.72 10.15 -2.71
C TYR A 68 -16.51 11.68 -2.62
N ASN A 69 -17.23 12.37 -1.73
CA ASN A 69 -17.29 13.83 -1.71
C ASN A 69 -16.37 14.50 -0.67
N SER A 70 -15.91 13.79 0.36
CA SER A 70 -15.14 14.39 1.45
C SER A 70 -13.63 14.25 1.23
N THR A 71 -12.87 15.25 1.69
CA THR A 71 -11.40 15.18 1.84
C THR A 71 -10.94 14.91 3.27
N THR A 72 -11.88 14.80 4.22
CA THR A 72 -11.58 14.60 5.65
C THR A 72 -12.19 13.31 6.20
N GLN A 73 -13.36 12.93 5.70
CA GLN A 73 -14.10 11.74 6.12
C GLN A 73 -14.01 10.59 5.11
N SER A 74 -13.25 10.77 4.01
CA SER A 74 -13.07 9.73 2.98
C SER A 74 -11.88 8.82 3.32
N PRO A 75 -12.11 7.51 3.58
CA PRO A 75 -11.02 6.57 3.79
C PRO A 75 -10.11 6.42 2.57
N ILE A 76 -10.68 6.41 1.36
CA ILE A 76 -9.88 6.26 0.13
C ILE A 76 -9.05 7.52 -0.14
N PHE A 77 -9.60 8.73 0.08
CA PHE A 77 -8.81 9.96 -0.03
C PHE A 77 -7.63 9.98 0.96
N ASN A 78 -7.88 9.58 2.21
CA ASN A 78 -6.82 9.51 3.23
C ASN A 78 -5.74 8.48 2.86
N ALA A 79 -6.14 7.34 2.29
CA ALA A 79 -5.20 6.34 1.81
C ALA A 79 -4.37 6.85 0.62
N VAL A 80 -4.98 7.58 -0.32
CA VAL A 80 -4.25 8.27 -1.40
C VAL A 80 -3.22 9.23 -0.82
N GLN A 81 -3.60 10.09 0.13
CA GLN A 81 -2.66 11.02 0.77
C GLN A 81 -1.47 10.31 1.41
N ALA A 82 -1.72 9.21 2.14
CA ALA A 82 -0.66 8.43 2.78
C ALA A 82 0.31 7.83 1.75
N VAL A 83 -0.20 7.30 0.63
CA VAL A 83 0.63 6.70 -0.42
C VAL A 83 1.41 7.76 -1.21
N ILE A 84 0.79 8.88 -1.58
CA ILE A 84 1.52 9.98 -2.24
C ILE A 84 2.62 10.53 -1.33
N THR A 85 2.32 10.73 -0.04
CA THR A 85 3.31 11.15 0.96
C THR A 85 4.45 10.14 1.07
N SER A 86 4.14 8.84 1.04
CA SER A 86 5.17 7.78 1.11
C SER A 86 6.05 7.76 -0.14
N VAL A 87 5.48 7.98 -1.34
CA VAL A 87 6.25 8.08 -2.60
C VAL A 87 7.18 9.29 -2.57
N LEU A 88 6.69 10.47 -2.17
CA LEU A 88 7.52 11.67 -2.02
C LEU A 88 8.57 11.52 -0.91
N GLY A 89 8.22 10.83 0.19
CA GLY A 89 9.15 10.48 1.26
C GLY A 89 10.27 9.55 0.78
N PHE A 90 9.93 8.52 0.00
CA PHE A 90 10.93 7.66 -0.64
C PHE A 90 11.81 8.45 -1.61
N TRP A 91 11.21 9.31 -2.46
CA TRP A 91 11.97 10.18 -3.35
C TRP A 91 12.94 11.08 -2.58
N SER A 92 12.52 11.65 -1.45
CA SER A 92 13.39 12.45 -0.58
C SER A 92 14.59 11.65 -0.05
N LEU A 93 14.39 10.38 0.33
CA LEU A 93 15.48 9.49 0.74
C LEU A 93 16.39 9.10 -0.43
N TYR A 94 15.83 8.88 -1.61
CA TYR A 94 16.56 8.41 -2.79
C TYR A 94 17.37 9.54 -3.46
N ALA A 95 16.74 10.70 -3.61
CA ALA A 95 17.17 11.80 -4.49
C ALA A 95 16.81 13.20 -3.94
N GLY A 96 16.70 13.36 -2.61
CA GLY A 96 16.39 14.63 -1.96
C GLY A 96 17.53 15.66 -2.03
N ASN A 97 17.85 16.28 -0.90
CA ASN A 97 18.90 17.31 -0.83
C ASN A 97 20.33 16.77 -1.04
N TYR A 98 20.52 15.46 -0.89
CA TYR A 98 21.76 14.75 -1.16
C TYR A 98 21.44 13.39 -1.79
N LEU A 99 21.90 13.15 -3.02
CA LEU A 99 21.51 11.96 -3.78
C LEU A 99 22.22 10.71 -3.25
N THR A 100 21.50 9.58 -3.28
CA THR A 100 22.05 8.27 -2.93
C THR A 100 22.75 7.59 -4.11
N PHE A 101 22.87 8.28 -5.23
CA PHE A 101 23.53 7.87 -6.46
C PHE A 101 24.24 9.08 -7.06
N PHE A 102 25.19 8.82 -7.95
CA PHE A 102 25.91 9.87 -8.66
C PHE A 102 25.23 10.21 -9.97
N VAL A 103 25.04 11.49 -10.29
CA VAL A 103 24.53 11.92 -11.60
C VAL A 103 25.69 12.39 -12.47
N GLY A 104 25.91 11.75 -13.59
CA GLY A 104 27.01 12.08 -14.50
C GLY A 104 27.60 10.86 -15.20
N SER A 105 28.76 11.05 -15.82
CA SER A 105 29.46 9.96 -16.52
C SER A 105 30.92 9.88 -16.06
N ARG A 106 31.38 8.67 -15.72
CA ARG A 106 32.74 8.42 -15.22
C ARG A 106 33.08 9.41 -14.08
N ASN A 107 34.17 10.17 -14.21
CA ASN A 107 34.62 11.16 -13.25
C ASN A 107 34.03 12.57 -13.47
N GLN A 108 33.06 12.73 -14.37
CA GLN A 108 32.43 14.01 -14.68
C GLN A 108 31.05 14.09 -14.03
N ALA A 109 30.97 14.90 -12.97
CA ALA A 109 29.73 15.16 -12.25
C ALA A 109 28.86 16.15 -13.01
N SER A 110 27.58 15.84 -13.18
CA SER A 110 26.59 16.80 -13.62
C SER A 110 26.38 17.88 -12.56
N SER A 111 26.17 19.12 -13.00
CA SER A 111 25.90 20.26 -12.12
C SER A 111 24.44 20.28 -11.66
N VAL A 112 24.02 19.26 -10.92
CA VAL A 112 22.70 19.16 -10.30
C VAL A 112 22.80 19.27 -8.78
N GLN A 113 21.83 19.92 -8.16
CA GLN A 113 21.81 20.10 -6.70
C GLN A 113 21.73 18.74 -5.99
N GLY A 114 22.51 18.59 -4.92
CA GLY A 114 22.56 17.38 -4.11
C GLY A 114 23.44 16.25 -4.67
N ASN A 115 24.04 16.42 -5.85
CA ASN A 115 24.89 15.39 -6.46
C ASN A 115 26.12 15.10 -5.57
N PRO A 116 26.34 13.84 -5.12
CA PRO A 116 27.52 13.50 -4.34
C PRO A 116 28.80 13.60 -5.19
N PRO A 117 29.97 13.80 -4.56
CA PRO A 117 31.24 13.71 -5.28
C PRO A 117 31.45 12.29 -5.81
N PHE A 118 32.14 12.15 -6.94
CA PHE A 118 32.43 10.83 -7.54
C PHE A 118 33.13 9.86 -6.57
N LYS A 119 33.92 10.39 -5.61
CA LYS A 119 34.55 9.60 -4.53
C LYS A 119 33.56 8.72 -3.77
N THR A 120 32.32 9.18 -3.59
CA THR A 120 31.28 8.42 -2.89
C THR A 120 30.96 7.10 -3.59
N ILE A 121 31.05 7.03 -4.92
CA ILE A 121 30.89 5.78 -5.68
C ILE A 121 32.00 4.79 -5.34
N ILE A 122 33.25 5.26 -5.25
CA ILE A 122 34.41 4.43 -4.90
C ILE A 122 34.24 3.85 -3.49
N GLU A 123 33.74 4.66 -2.55
CA GLU A 123 33.64 4.27 -1.14
C GLU A 123 32.43 3.40 -0.82
N ASN A 124 31.28 3.68 -1.45
CA ASN A 124 29.99 3.13 -1.03
C ASN A 124 29.28 2.29 -2.10
N CYS A 125 29.80 2.18 -3.33
CA CYS A 125 29.22 1.34 -4.40
C CYS A 125 30.09 0.10 -4.72
N SER A 126 30.94 -0.35 -3.81
CA SER A 126 31.81 -1.50 -4.04
C SER A 126 30.99 -2.79 -4.23
N GLY A 127 31.19 -3.48 -5.35
CA GLY A 127 30.53 -4.76 -5.66
C GLY A 127 29.24 -4.66 -6.48
N LEU A 128 28.80 -3.45 -6.86
CA LEU A 128 27.67 -3.24 -7.78
C LEU A 128 28.11 -2.39 -8.98
N GLU A 129 27.64 -2.74 -10.17
CA GLU A 129 28.10 -2.10 -11.42
C GLU A 129 27.46 -0.73 -11.68
N ASN A 130 26.35 -0.38 -11.01
CA ASN A 130 25.57 0.81 -11.38
C ASN A 130 25.00 1.61 -10.20
N CYS A 131 25.78 2.53 -9.63
CA CYS A 131 25.30 3.60 -8.73
C CYS A 131 25.38 4.99 -9.39
N ALA A 132 25.54 5.04 -10.72
CA ALA A 132 25.49 6.26 -11.49
C ALA A 132 24.16 6.35 -12.26
N MET A 133 23.74 7.57 -12.58
CA MET A 133 22.55 7.85 -13.38
C MET A 133 22.90 8.94 -14.38
N ASP A 134 22.40 8.80 -15.61
CA ASP A 134 22.51 9.87 -16.59
C ASP A 134 21.61 11.06 -16.19
N GLN A 135 22.05 12.27 -16.52
CA GLN A 135 21.35 13.49 -16.14
C GLN A 135 19.93 13.56 -16.73
N THR A 136 19.73 13.07 -17.95
CA THR A 136 18.42 13.09 -18.60
C THR A 136 17.40 12.24 -17.86
N THR A 137 17.79 11.05 -17.39
CA THR A 137 16.94 10.19 -16.58
C THR A 137 16.65 10.82 -15.22
N TYR A 138 17.67 11.39 -14.56
CA TYR A 138 17.48 12.13 -13.32
C TYR A 138 16.50 13.29 -13.47
N ASP A 139 16.64 14.10 -14.52
CA ASP A 139 15.77 15.25 -14.78
C ASP A 139 14.31 14.81 -14.98
N LYS A 140 14.07 13.69 -15.67
CA LYS A 140 12.72 13.11 -15.81
C LYS A 140 12.13 12.69 -14.47
N MET A 141 12.90 11.98 -13.62
CA MET A 141 12.44 11.60 -12.28
C MET A 141 12.14 12.83 -11.43
N LYS A 142 13.02 13.83 -11.47
CA LYS A 142 12.88 15.08 -10.74
C LYS A 142 11.60 15.82 -11.16
N THR A 143 11.35 15.96 -12.45
CA THR A 143 10.11 16.59 -12.96
C THR A 143 8.86 15.84 -12.49
N LEU A 144 8.86 14.49 -12.52
CA LEU A 144 7.74 13.71 -12.00
C LEU A 144 7.52 13.92 -10.50
N ALA A 145 8.59 13.96 -9.71
CA ALA A 145 8.51 14.22 -8.27
C ALA A 145 8.02 15.64 -7.95
N GLU A 146 8.50 16.65 -8.67
CA GLU A 146 8.06 18.05 -8.52
C GLU A 146 6.58 18.22 -8.89
N ASN A 147 6.15 17.59 -9.99
CA ASN A 147 4.73 17.58 -10.38
C ASN A 147 3.86 16.85 -9.36
N LEU A 148 4.35 15.73 -8.79
CA LEU A 148 3.63 15.01 -7.74
C LEU A 148 3.52 15.83 -6.45
N GLN A 149 4.59 16.54 -6.06
CA GLN A 149 4.59 17.45 -4.92
C GLN A 149 3.58 18.59 -5.13
N ALA A 150 3.55 19.18 -6.33
CA ALA A 150 2.60 20.24 -6.68
C ALA A 150 1.14 19.73 -6.73
N ALA A 151 0.94 18.49 -7.16
CA ALA A 151 -0.37 17.83 -7.11
C ALA A 151 -0.84 17.61 -5.67
N GLN A 152 0.07 17.24 -4.76
CA GLN A 152 -0.26 17.00 -3.36
C GLN A 152 -0.52 18.29 -2.56
N GLN A 153 0.35 19.28 -2.72
CA GLN A 153 0.38 20.47 -1.86
C GLN A 153 0.50 21.74 -2.69
N ASN A 154 -0.34 22.73 -2.37
CA ASN A 154 -0.31 24.02 -3.02
C ASN A 154 0.93 24.81 -2.56
N ALA A 155 1.73 25.29 -3.50
CA ALA A 155 2.99 25.95 -3.20
C ALA A 155 2.81 27.27 -2.42
N THR A 156 1.69 27.96 -2.61
CA THR A 156 1.39 29.26 -1.97
C THR A 156 0.77 29.08 -0.59
N THR A 157 -0.30 28.29 -0.49
CA THR A 157 -1.04 28.13 0.78
C THR A 157 -0.43 27.09 1.71
N LYS A 158 0.46 26.23 1.20
CA LYS A 158 0.97 25.03 1.88
C LYS A 158 -0.13 24.04 2.29
N GLY A 159 -1.35 24.24 1.80
CA GLY A 159 -2.48 23.34 2.04
C GLY A 159 -2.54 22.20 1.04
N ASN A 160 -3.47 21.28 1.29
CA ASN A 160 -3.83 20.21 0.37
C ASN A 160 -4.22 20.77 -1.01
N ASN A 161 -3.68 20.16 -2.08
CA ASN A 161 -4.05 20.48 -3.46
C ASN A 161 -4.74 19.32 -4.19
N LEU A 162 -5.01 18.21 -3.49
CA LEU A 162 -5.81 17.10 -4.01
C LEU A 162 -7.31 17.36 -3.84
N CYS A 163 -8.05 17.16 -4.91
CA CYS A 163 -9.51 17.21 -4.92
C CYS A 163 -10.09 15.93 -4.31
N ALA A 164 -11.34 15.99 -3.84
CA ALA A 164 -12.08 14.79 -3.46
C ALA A 164 -12.21 13.81 -4.65
N LEU A 165 -12.66 12.58 -4.38
CA LEU A 165 -12.87 11.58 -5.44
C LEU A 165 -13.91 12.02 -6.48
N SER A 166 -14.82 12.91 -6.08
CA SER A 166 -15.81 13.57 -6.93
C SER A 166 -15.23 14.57 -7.95
N GLY A 167 -13.94 14.90 -7.83
CA GLY A 167 -13.26 15.83 -8.71
C GLY A 167 -13.07 17.22 -8.11
N CYS A 168 -12.48 18.10 -8.91
CA CYS A 168 -12.19 19.47 -8.49
C CYS A 168 -13.42 20.35 -8.71
N ALA A 169 -13.68 21.26 -7.77
CA ALA A 169 -14.74 22.25 -7.92
C ALA A 169 -14.44 23.18 -9.11
N ALA A 170 -15.49 23.69 -9.76
CA ALA A 170 -15.34 24.77 -10.73
C ALA A 170 -14.67 25.97 -10.04
N THR A 171 -13.51 26.38 -10.55
CA THR A 171 -12.74 27.47 -9.97
C THR A 171 -13.37 28.81 -10.33
N ASP A 172 -13.92 29.52 -9.34
CA ASP A 172 -13.96 30.98 -9.39
C ASP A 172 -12.55 31.50 -9.16
N SER A 173 -12.08 32.41 -10.01
CA SER A 173 -10.70 32.91 -10.14
C SER A 173 -10.08 33.52 -8.87
N THR A 174 -10.79 33.55 -7.75
CA THR A 174 -10.41 34.13 -6.46
C THR A 174 -10.18 33.08 -5.36
N SER A 175 -10.49 31.80 -5.60
CA SER A 175 -10.32 30.73 -4.60
C SER A 175 -9.07 29.88 -4.88
N ASN A 176 -8.17 29.76 -3.91
CA ASN A 176 -7.03 28.82 -3.92
C ASN A 176 -7.53 27.38 -3.68
N SER A 177 -8.51 26.94 -4.47
CA SER A 177 -9.12 25.63 -4.37
C SER A 177 -8.16 24.53 -4.87
N PRO A 178 -8.25 23.31 -4.34
CA PRO A 178 -7.50 22.17 -4.87
C PRO A 178 -7.73 21.99 -6.37
N SER A 179 -6.66 21.71 -7.12
CA SER A 179 -6.70 21.65 -8.59
C SER A 179 -6.22 20.32 -9.18
N SER A 180 -5.68 19.40 -8.38
CA SER A 180 -5.25 18.07 -8.86
C SER A 180 -6.21 16.99 -8.43
N THR A 181 -6.64 16.13 -9.36
CA THR A 181 -7.39 14.92 -9.00
C THR A 181 -6.50 13.88 -8.33
N VAL A 182 -7.11 12.98 -7.54
CA VAL A 182 -6.40 11.83 -6.96
C VAL A 182 -5.82 10.90 -8.03
N SER A 183 -6.52 10.72 -9.16
CA SER A 183 -6.07 9.88 -10.27
C SER A 183 -4.83 10.46 -10.95
N ASN A 184 -4.75 11.78 -11.12
CA ASN A 184 -3.56 12.46 -11.65
C ASN A 184 -2.35 12.23 -10.72
N ALA A 185 -2.51 12.43 -9.41
CA ALA A 185 -1.44 12.22 -8.45
C ALA A 185 -0.97 10.75 -8.40
N LEU A 186 -1.90 9.80 -8.39
CA LEU A 186 -1.56 8.36 -8.44
C LEU A 186 -0.85 7.99 -9.75
N ASN A 187 -1.21 8.62 -10.87
CA ASN A 187 -0.54 8.39 -12.15
C ASN A 187 0.89 8.93 -12.16
N LEU A 188 1.12 10.13 -11.65
CA LEU A 188 2.47 10.70 -11.48
C LEU A 188 3.34 9.83 -10.56
N ALA A 189 2.76 9.38 -9.43
CA ALA A 189 3.42 8.46 -8.51
C ALA A 189 3.80 7.13 -9.18
N GLN A 190 2.89 6.56 -9.97
CA GLN A 190 3.14 5.33 -10.73
C GLN A 190 4.32 5.52 -11.68
N GLN A 191 4.30 6.57 -12.50
CA GLN A 191 5.37 6.88 -13.45
C GLN A 191 6.73 7.07 -12.77
N LEU A 192 6.76 7.79 -11.64
CA LEU A 192 7.99 8.00 -10.88
C LEU A 192 8.56 6.68 -10.35
N MET A 193 7.72 5.88 -9.68
CA MET A 193 8.17 4.62 -9.08
C MET A 193 8.55 3.58 -10.15
N ASP A 194 7.88 3.56 -11.30
CA ASP A 194 8.26 2.71 -12.43
C ASP A 194 9.59 3.15 -13.05
N LEU A 195 9.81 4.44 -13.22
CA LEU A 195 11.07 4.96 -13.73
C LEU A 195 12.22 4.58 -12.79
N ILE A 196 12.06 4.77 -11.48
CA ILE A 196 13.08 4.37 -10.47
C ILE A 196 13.36 2.86 -10.56
N ALA A 197 12.33 2.02 -10.67
CA ALA A 197 12.50 0.57 -10.76
C ALA A 197 13.26 0.16 -12.05
N ASN A 198 12.95 0.80 -13.17
CA ASN A 198 13.48 0.43 -14.49
C ASN A 198 14.88 0.99 -14.75
N THR A 199 15.25 2.13 -14.16
CA THR A 199 16.57 2.73 -14.33
C THR A 199 17.70 1.86 -13.77
N ARG A 200 17.41 0.97 -12.81
CA ARG A 200 18.39 0.05 -12.21
C ARG A 200 19.66 0.78 -11.74
N THR A 201 19.49 1.94 -11.12
CA THR A 201 20.57 2.63 -10.38
C THR A 201 20.44 2.30 -8.90
N ALA A 202 21.47 1.68 -8.33
CA ALA A 202 21.51 1.34 -6.92
C ALA A 202 21.55 2.59 -6.04
N MET A 203 20.90 2.51 -4.88
CA MET A 203 20.92 3.54 -3.86
C MET A 203 21.94 3.18 -2.77
N MET A 204 22.86 4.10 -2.50
CA MET A 204 23.83 4.02 -1.41
C MET A 204 23.20 4.59 -0.13
N TRP A 205 22.61 3.76 0.73
CA TRP A 205 21.94 4.24 1.96
C TRP A 205 22.88 4.98 2.90
N LYS A 206 24.17 4.65 2.85
CA LYS A 206 25.21 5.34 3.63
C LYS A 206 25.33 6.83 3.29
N ASN A 207 24.81 7.29 2.16
CA ASN A 207 24.73 8.71 1.81
C ASN A 207 23.63 9.46 2.58
N ILE A 208 22.65 8.73 3.14
CA ILE A 208 21.54 9.32 3.88
C ILE A 208 22.01 9.61 5.30
N VAL A 209 22.06 10.91 5.64
CA VAL A 209 22.43 11.37 6.98
C VAL A 209 21.22 11.95 7.69
N ILE A 210 20.71 11.21 8.66
CA ILE A 210 19.58 11.62 9.51
C ILE A 210 20.05 11.46 10.96
N ASN A 211 20.19 12.58 11.67
CA ASN A 211 20.69 12.59 13.03
C ASN A 211 19.75 11.77 13.96
N GLY A 212 20.35 10.86 14.74
CA GLY A 212 19.62 9.95 15.61
C GLY A 212 19.10 8.68 14.92
N VAL A 213 19.30 8.56 13.60
CA VAL A 213 18.87 7.40 12.80
C VAL A 213 20.06 6.78 12.08
N SER A 214 20.74 7.52 11.20
CA SER A 214 21.84 6.99 10.38
C SER A 214 23.14 6.76 11.15
N ASN A 215 23.27 7.35 12.34
CA ASN A 215 24.42 7.18 13.25
C ASN A 215 24.10 6.29 14.47
N ALA A 216 22.91 5.67 14.51
CA ALA A 216 22.47 4.82 15.60
C ALA A 216 22.59 3.32 15.25
N SER A 217 22.45 2.46 16.25
CA SER A 217 22.35 1.00 16.03
C SER A 217 21.13 0.68 15.17
N GLY A 218 21.31 -0.19 14.17
CA GLY A 218 20.27 -0.55 13.19
C GLY A 218 20.21 0.35 11.95
N ALA A 219 21.13 1.30 11.81
CA ALA A 219 21.25 2.11 10.60
C ALA A 219 21.44 1.25 9.33
N ILE A 220 20.67 1.56 8.28
CA ILE A 220 20.81 0.92 6.98
C ILE A 220 22.01 1.56 6.28
N THR A 221 23.00 0.74 5.94
CA THR A 221 24.24 1.19 5.27
C THR A 221 24.50 0.44 3.96
N SER A 222 23.59 -0.46 3.58
CA SER A 222 23.71 -1.26 2.36
C SER A 222 23.56 -0.41 1.10
N THR A 223 24.17 -0.89 0.03
CA THR A 223 23.95 -0.38 -1.32
C THR A 223 23.30 -1.47 -2.12
N ASN A 224 22.11 -1.21 -2.66
CA ASN A 224 21.34 -2.17 -3.49
C ASN A 224 20.38 -1.40 -4.40
N TYR A 225 19.77 -2.09 -5.36
CA TYR A 225 18.71 -1.50 -6.18
C TYR A 225 17.46 -1.19 -5.33
N PRO A 226 16.72 -0.11 -5.63
CA PRO A 226 15.44 0.20 -4.96
C PRO A 226 14.51 -1.01 -4.86
N THR A 227 14.42 -1.81 -5.93
CA THR A 227 13.60 -3.03 -6.03
C THR A 227 14.01 -4.16 -5.08
N GLN A 228 15.15 -4.06 -4.39
CA GLN A 228 15.59 -5.01 -3.37
C GLN A 228 15.18 -4.59 -1.96
N TYR A 229 14.61 -3.39 -1.78
CA TYR A 229 14.14 -2.90 -0.49
C TYR A 229 12.62 -3.06 -0.36
N ALA A 230 12.17 -3.67 0.74
CA ALA A 230 10.75 -3.85 1.02
C ALA A 230 9.97 -2.53 1.06
N VAL A 231 10.59 -1.44 1.56
CA VAL A 231 9.96 -0.11 1.59
C VAL A 231 9.55 0.35 0.19
N PHE A 232 10.45 0.23 -0.80
CA PHE A 232 10.17 0.63 -2.18
C PHE A 232 9.08 -0.26 -2.80
N ASN A 233 9.23 -1.58 -2.65
CA ASN A 233 8.30 -2.56 -3.24
C ASN A 233 6.89 -2.41 -2.68
N ASN A 234 6.75 -2.22 -1.36
CA ASN A 234 5.45 -2.05 -0.71
C ASN A 234 4.78 -0.75 -1.17
N ILE A 235 5.51 0.37 -1.19
CA ILE A 235 4.95 1.65 -1.67
C ILE A 235 4.51 1.53 -3.13
N LYS A 236 5.37 0.95 -3.99
CA LYS A 236 5.05 0.75 -5.41
C LYS A 236 3.81 -0.11 -5.62
N ALA A 237 3.62 -1.17 -4.82
CA ALA A 237 2.48 -2.07 -4.91
C ALA A 237 1.15 -1.43 -4.46
N MET A 238 1.19 -0.45 -3.55
CA MET A 238 -0.02 0.24 -3.08
C MET A 238 -0.68 1.10 -4.16
N ILE A 239 0.11 1.64 -5.10
CA ILE A 239 -0.38 2.58 -6.12
C ILE A 239 -1.46 1.96 -7.01
N PRO A 240 -1.25 0.81 -7.68
CA PRO A 240 -2.28 0.20 -8.54
C PRO A 240 -3.50 -0.29 -7.74
N ILE A 241 -3.30 -0.74 -6.50
CA ILE A 241 -4.40 -1.14 -5.60
C ILE A 241 -5.30 0.08 -5.32
N LEU A 242 -4.69 1.24 -5.04
CA LEU A 242 -5.45 2.48 -4.81
C LEU A 242 -6.10 3.01 -6.07
N GLN A 243 -5.46 2.89 -7.24
CA GLN A 243 -6.09 3.25 -8.51
C GLN A 243 -7.39 2.44 -8.71
N GLN A 244 -7.37 1.13 -8.44
CA GLN A 244 -8.57 0.29 -8.49
C GLN A 244 -9.61 0.69 -7.44
N ALA A 245 -9.18 0.98 -6.20
CA ALA A 245 -10.08 1.41 -5.14
C ALA A 245 -10.76 2.76 -5.44
N VAL A 246 -10.04 3.69 -6.09
CA VAL A 246 -10.61 4.94 -6.60
C VAL A 246 -11.67 4.65 -7.66
N THR A 247 -11.37 3.82 -8.66
CA THR A 247 -12.35 3.45 -9.70
C THR A 247 -13.61 2.81 -9.10
N LEU A 248 -13.45 1.89 -8.14
CA LEU A 248 -14.58 1.25 -7.47
C LEU A 248 -15.43 2.25 -6.67
N SER A 249 -14.80 3.26 -6.08
CA SER A 249 -15.47 4.32 -5.31
C SER A 249 -16.22 5.32 -6.19
N GLN A 250 -15.93 5.36 -7.49
CA GLN A 250 -16.57 6.25 -8.47
C GLN A 250 -17.66 5.54 -9.29
N SER A 251 -17.81 4.22 -9.14
CA SER A 251 -18.81 3.39 -9.82
C SER A 251 -20.14 3.41 -9.07
#